data_AF-A0A954A7X0-F1
#
_entry.id   AF-A0A954A7X0-F1
#
_cell.length_a   1.000
_cell.length_b   1.000
_cell.length_c   1.000
_cell.angle_alpha   90.00
_cell.angle_beta   90.00
_cell.angle_gamma   90.00
#
_symmetry.space_group_name_H-M   'P 1'
#
loop_
_entity.id
_entity.type
_entity.pdbx_description
1 polymer ?
#
loop_
_entity_poly.entity_id
_entity_poly.type
_entity_poly.pdbx_seq_one_letter_code
_entity_poly.pdbx_strand_id
1 'polypeptide(L)'
;MNARIPRDRIRRGDQGGFTLIEIIVVMLILGVLASVALPELQGVSPKYRLRSAARLVGGEIQLIYSMAATTGKVYGLRYDFENRTVQAIL
;
A
#
# COMPACT_ATOMS: atom_id res chain seq x y z
N MET A 1 -33.83 64.83 -28.74
CA MET A 1 -34.01 64.02 -27.52
C MET A 1 -32.79 63.12 -27.36
N ASN A 2 -31.97 63.35 -26.35
CA ASN A 2 -30.69 62.64 -26.16
C ASN A 2 -30.88 61.52 -25.14
N ALA A 3 -30.74 60.26 -25.58
CA ALA A 3 -30.86 59.09 -24.73
C ALA A 3 -29.61 58.94 -23.84
N ARG A 4 -29.80 58.88 -22.52
CA ARG A 4 -28.73 58.61 -21.56
C ARG A 4 -28.56 57.09 -21.44
N ILE A 5 -27.42 56.57 -21.88
CA ILE A 5 -27.08 55.16 -21.71
C ILE A 5 -26.69 54.92 -20.24
N PRO A 6 -27.38 54.02 -19.51
CA PRO A 6 -26.96 53.63 -18.17
C PRO A 6 -25.68 52.80 -18.27
N ARG A 7 -24.61 53.25 -17.61
CA ARG A 7 -23.38 52.46 -17.46
C ARG A 7 -23.63 51.41 -16.38
N ASP A 8 -23.83 50.17 -16.82
CA ASP A 8 -23.90 49.03 -15.91
C ASP A 8 -22.53 48.86 -15.23
N ARG A 9 -22.50 49.08 -13.92
CA ARG A 9 -21.29 49.01 -13.10
C ARG A 9 -21.13 47.54 -12.75
N ILE A 10 -20.31 46.82 -13.52
CA ILE A 10 -19.92 45.43 -13.22
C ILE A 10 -19.47 45.38 -11.74
N ARG A 11 -20.34 44.84 -10.89
CA ARG A 11 -20.02 44.54 -9.50
C ARG A 11 -18.98 43.42 -9.56
N ARG A 12 -17.70 43.76 -9.39
CA ARG A 12 -16.69 42.75 -9.06
C ARG A 12 -17.17 42.14 -7.75
N GLY A 13 -17.68 40.92 -7.80
CA GLY A 13 -17.95 40.15 -6.59
C GLY A 13 -16.66 40.09 -5.80
N ASP A 14 -16.73 40.37 -4.50
CA ASP A 14 -15.63 40.17 -3.57
C ASP A 14 -15.20 38.71 -3.67
N GLN A 15 -14.15 38.47 -4.45
CA GLN A 15 -13.44 37.21 -4.47
C GLN A 15 -12.61 37.20 -3.20
N GLY A 16 -13.25 36.80 -2.09
CA GLY A 16 -12.61 36.68 -0.79
C GLY A 16 -11.46 35.69 -0.84
N GLY A 17 -10.35 36.04 -0.20
CA GLY A 17 -9.23 35.15 0.04
C GLY A 17 -9.45 34.26 1.27
N PHE A 18 -8.61 33.25 1.44
CA PHE A 18 -8.61 32.39 2.62
C PHE A 18 -8.04 33.13 3.84
N THR A 19 -8.61 32.85 4.99
CA THR A 19 -8.13 33.33 6.29
C THR A 19 -7.04 32.41 6.85
N LEU A 20 -6.22 32.93 7.76
CA LEU A 20 -5.22 32.11 8.48
C LEU A 20 -5.87 30.98 9.28
N ILE A 21 -7.04 31.24 9.86
CA ILE A 21 -7.75 30.24 10.65
C ILE A 21 -8.28 29.09 9.79
N GLU A 22 -8.74 29.36 8.56
CA GLU A 22 -9.16 28.31 7.63
C GLU A 22 -8.00 27.38 7.28
N ILE A 23 -6.80 27.92 7.04
CA ILE A 23 -5.63 27.09 6.76
C ILE A 23 -5.24 26.25 7.98
N ILE A 24 -5.30 26.81 9.20
CA ILE A 24 -5.02 26.06 10.43
C ILE A 24 -6.01 24.90 10.62
N VAL A 25 -7.30 25.14 10.41
CA VAL A 25 -8.34 24.11 10.53
C VAL A 25 -8.15 23.01 9.47
N VAL A 26 -7.85 23.39 8.23
CA VAL A 26 -7.55 22.43 7.15
C VAL A 26 -6.33 21.57 7.50
N MET A 27 -5.26 22.17 8.01
CA MET A 27 -4.06 21.42 8.45
C MET A 27 -4.38 20.46 9.60
N LEU A 28 -5.24 20.87 10.53
CA LEU A 28 -5.68 20.02 11.64
C LEU A 28 -6.48 18.81 11.14
N ILE A 29 -7.42 19.04 10.21
CA ILE A 29 -8.19 17.95 9.56
C ILE A 29 -7.24 17.01 8.81
N LEU A 30 -6.31 17.54 8.02
CA LEU A 30 -5.33 16.74 7.29
C LEU A 30 -4.44 15.92 8.24
N GLY A 31 -4.05 16.48 9.39
CA GLY A 31 -3.27 15.75 10.41
C GLY A 31 -4.02 14.57 11.01
N VAL A 32 -5.32 14.72 11.31
CA VAL A 32 -6.18 13.63 11.79
C VAL A 32 -6.41 12.59 10.69
N LEU A 33 -6.66 13.02 9.45
CA LEU A 33 -6.82 12.10 8.33
C LEU A 33 -5.53 11.33 8.05
N ALA A 34 -4.37 11.98 8.11
CA ALA A 34 -3.08 11.33 7.90
C ALA A 34 -2.79 10.26 8.99
N SER A 35 -3.13 10.53 10.25
CA SER A 35 -2.92 9.54 11.32
C SER A 35 -3.82 8.31 11.18
N VAL A 36 -5.03 8.47 10.65
CA VAL A 36 -6.00 7.39 10.41
C VAL A 36 -5.84 6.73 9.04
N ALA A 37 -5.21 7.38 8.07
CA ALA A 37 -4.94 6.82 6.73
C ALA A 37 -3.61 6.03 6.67
N LEU A 38 -2.73 6.21 7.65
CA LEU A 38 -1.48 5.46 7.80
C LEU A 38 -1.51 4.21 8.73
N PRO A 39 -2.63 3.58 9.12
CA PRO A 39 -2.57 2.40 9.97
C PRO A 39 -1.89 1.26 9.21
N GLU A 40 -0.69 0.99 9.73
CA GLU A 40 0.26 -0.09 9.53
C GLU A 40 -0.05 -1.21 8.54
N LEU A 41 0.86 -1.32 7.56
CA LEU A 41 1.20 -2.56 6.84
C LEU A 41 1.75 -3.67 7.75
N GLN A 42 1.88 -3.43 9.05
CA GLN A 42 2.50 -4.34 10.02
C GLN A 42 1.54 -5.45 10.50
N GLY A 43 0.25 -5.32 10.20
CA GLY A 43 -0.75 -6.34 10.45
C GLY A 43 -0.79 -7.43 9.39
N VAL A 44 0.33 -8.14 9.13
CA VAL A 44 0.26 -9.42 8.40
C VAL A 44 -0.51 -10.37 9.31
N SER A 45 -1.83 -10.40 9.13
CA SER A 45 -2.76 -11.28 9.87
C SER A 45 -2.15 -12.68 9.96
N PRO A 46 -2.31 -13.42 11.06
CA PRO A 46 -1.82 -14.79 11.19
C PRO A 46 -2.12 -15.65 9.95
N LYS A 47 -3.25 -15.40 9.27
CA LYS A 47 -3.62 -16.02 7.99
C LYS A 47 -2.65 -15.72 6.85
N TYR A 48 -2.19 -14.47 6.70
CA TYR A 48 -1.21 -14.10 5.68
C TYR A 48 0.16 -14.70 5.98
N ARG A 49 0.58 -14.74 7.25
CA ARG A 49 1.84 -15.40 7.64
C ARG A 49 1.82 -16.89 7.31
N LEU A 50 0.72 -17.58 7.64
CA LEU A 50 0.55 -18.99 7.32
C LEU A 50 0.52 -19.22 5.80
N ARG A 51 -0.21 -18.41 5.04
CA ARG A 51 -0.23 -18.50 3.57
C ARG A 51 1.14 -18.24 2.97
N SER A 52 1.90 -17.29 3.51
CA SER A 52 3.27 -16.99 3.04
C SER A 52 4.20 -18.16 3.29
N ALA A 53 4.18 -18.74 4.50
CA ALA A 53 4.98 -19.92 4.82
C ALA A 53 4.62 -21.12 3.92
N ALA A 54 3.32 -21.36 3.69
CA ALA A 54 2.87 -22.43 2.79
C ALA A 54 3.36 -22.21 1.35
N ARG A 55 3.36 -20.97 0.84
CA ARG A 55 3.89 -20.67 -0.49
C ARG A 55 5.40 -20.89 -0.58
N LEU A 56 6.16 -20.48 0.43
CA LEU A 56 7.61 -20.68 0.46
C LEU A 56 7.96 -22.18 0.40
N VAL A 57 7.32 -22.99 1.24
CA VAL A 57 7.54 -24.44 1.26
C VAL A 57 7.08 -25.09 -0.06
N GLY A 58 5.89 -24.71 -0.57
CA GLY A 58 5.37 -25.26 -1.82
C GLY A 58 6.23 -24.92 -3.05
N GLY A 59 6.78 -23.71 -3.10
CA GLY A 59 7.70 -23.29 -4.18
C GLY A 59 9.00 -24.09 -4.17
N GLU A 60 9.57 -24.33 -2.99
CA GLU A 60 10.78 -25.13 -2.85
C GLU A 60 10.56 -26.59 -3.27
N ILE A 61 9.42 -27.18 -2.88
CA ILE A 61 9.04 -28.53 -3.34
C ILE A 61 8.93 -28.59 -4.87
N GLN A 62 8.32 -27.58 -5.48
CA GLN A 62 8.17 -27.53 -6.94
C GLN A 62 9.52 -27.42 -7.67
N LEU A 63 10.47 -26.66 -7.11
CA LEU A 63 11.83 -26.56 -7.62
C LEU A 63 12.57 -27.90 -7.47
N ILE A 64 12.47 -28.53 -6.31
CA ILE A 64 13.09 -29.85 -6.07
C ILE A 64 12.52 -30.89 -7.03
N TYR A 65 11.21 -30.87 -7.26
CA TYR A 65 10.56 -31.75 -8.22
C TYR A 65 11.08 -31.52 -9.65
N SER A 66 11.25 -30.27 -10.10
CA SER A 66 11.78 -29.99 -11.43
C SER A 66 13.24 -30.43 -11.58
N MET A 67 14.05 -30.29 -10.53
CA MET A 67 15.43 -30.80 -10.50
C MET A 67 15.46 -32.33 -10.52
N ALA A 68 14.61 -33.00 -9.75
CA ALA A 68 14.48 -34.46 -9.74
C ALA A 68 14.05 -34.99 -11.12
N ALA A 69 13.03 -34.37 -11.73
CA ALA A 69 12.51 -34.75 -13.04
C ALA A 69 13.55 -34.55 -14.17
N THR A 70 14.43 -33.55 -14.04
CA THR A 70 15.44 -33.23 -15.05
C THR A 70 16.71 -34.06 -14.89
N THR A 71 17.13 -34.34 -13.66
CA THR A 71 18.41 -35.01 -13.37
C THR A 71 18.28 -36.52 -13.15
N GLY A 72 17.07 -37.02 -12.91
CA GLY A 72 16.80 -38.41 -12.57
C GLY A 72 17.31 -38.84 -11.19
N LYS A 73 17.79 -37.90 -10.36
CA LYS A 73 18.27 -38.16 -9.01
C LYS A 73 17.17 -37.95 -7.98
N VAL A 74 17.20 -38.75 -6.92
CA VAL A 74 16.32 -38.57 -5.77
C VAL A 74 16.82 -37.38 -4.97
N TYR A 75 15.94 -36.43 -4.69
CA TYR A 75 16.20 -35.31 -3.79
C TYR A 75 15.29 -35.43 -2.57
N GLY A 76 15.88 -35.35 -1.38
CA GLY A 76 15.18 -35.17 -0.11
C GLY A 76 15.02 -33.69 0.25
N LEU A 77 14.03 -33.39 1.07
CA LEU A 77 13.78 -32.04 1.58
C LEU A 77 14.08 -32.03 3.08
N ARG A 78 15.07 -31.24 3.49
CA ARG A 78 15.41 -31.05 4.90
C ARG A 78 14.90 -29.70 5.37
N TYR A 79 14.08 -29.72 6.41
CA TYR A 79 13.63 -28.52 7.10
C TYR A 79 14.51 -28.28 8.32
N ASP A 80 15.23 -27.16 8.33
CA ASP A 80 15.97 -26.70 9.50
C ASP A 80 15.05 -25.78 10.33
N PHE A 81 14.64 -26.25 11.50
CA PHE A 81 13.73 -25.53 12.40
C PHE A 81 14.39 -24.34 13.11
N GLU A 82 15.72 -24.33 13.28
CA GLU A 82 16.44 -23.22 13.91
C GLU A 82 16.59 -22.06 12.93
N ASN A 83 17.02 -22.37 11.71
CA ASN A 83 17.26 -21.35 10.68
C ASN A 83 16.03 -21.05 9.82
N ARG A 84 14.92 -21.80 10.00
CA ARG A 84 13.70 -21.74 9.16
C ARG A 84 13.99 -21.84 7.66
N THR A 85 15.03 -22.58 7.29
CA THR A 85 15.42 -22.78 5.88
C THR A 85 14.95 -24.14 5.40
N VAL A 86 14.61 -24.19 4.11
CA VAL A 86 14.30 -25.42 3.39
C VAL A 86 15.44 -25.66 2.42
N GLN A 87 16.04 -26.85 2.48
CA GLN A 87 17.17 -27.20 1.61
C GLN A 87 16.93 -28.55 0.94
N ALA A 88 17.25 -28.60 -0.35
CA ALA A 88 17.32 -29.83 -1.11
C ALA A 88 18.59 -30.60 -0.71
N ILE A 89 18.46 -31.87 -0.36
CA ILE A 89 19.57 -32.78 -0.10
C ILE A 89 19.53 -33.91 -1.14
N LEU A 90 20.70 -34.35 -1.60
CA LEU A 90 20.85 -35.47 -2.53
C LEU A 90 21.03 -36.79 -1.76
#